data_AF-A0ABD0NKT0-F1
#
_entry.id   AF-A0ABD0NKT0-F1
#
_cell.length_a   1.000
_cell.length_b   1.000
_cell.length_c   1.000
_cell.angle_alpha   90.00
_cell.angle_beta   90.00
_cell.angle_gamma   90.00
#
_symmetry.space_group_name_H-M   'P 1'
#
loop_
_entity.id
_entity.type
_entity.pdbx_description
1 polymer ?
#
loop_
_entity_poly.entity_id
_entity_poly.type
_entity_poly.pdbx_seq_one_letter_code
_entity_poly.pdbx_strand_id
1 'polypeptide(L)' 'MFGDNLIAKIPKKQAQFIERDGKFSGRLELDQQTGSLNITNITTTDFGDYELKIISSRFTINRRIAVTVT' A
#
# COMPACT_ATOMS: atom_id res chain seq x y z
N MET A 1 0.38 6.14 15.46
CA MET A 1 0.65 6.92 14.25
C MET A 1 0.76 5.93 13.09
N PHE A 2 0.09 6.14 11.95
CA PHE A 2 0.10 5.20 10.80
C PHE A 2 1.35 5.34 9.90
N GLY A 3 2.42 5.97 10.40
CA GLY A 3 3.60 6.33 9.60
C GLY A 3 4.79 5.38 9.71
N ASP A 4 4.72 4.37 10.57
CA ASP A 4 5.89 3.52 10.86
C ASP A 4 5.98 2.30 9.92
N ASN A 5 4.86 1.86 9.34
CA ASN A 5 4.76 0.72 8.43
C ASN A 5 4.30 1.13 7.02
N LEU A 6 5.20 1.78 6.29
CA LEU A 6 5.02 1.96 4.85
C LEU A 6 5.07 0.58 4.16
N ILE A 7 4.19 0.35 3.19
CA ILE A 7 4.14 -0.89 2.40
C ILE A 7 4.76 -0.64 1.03
N ALA A 8 4.32 0.42 0.35
CA ALA A 8 4.84 0.83 -0.94
C ALA A 8 4.79 2.34 -1.12
N LYS A 9 5.69 2.85 -1.96
CA LYS A 9 5.73 4.23 -2.42
C LYS A 9 5.80 4.26 -3.94
N ILE A 10 4.81 4.88 -4.58
CA ILE A 10 4.73 4.95 -6.04
C ILE A 10 4.95 6.41 -6.48
N PRO A 11 6.21 6.87 -6.64
CA PRO A 11 6.48 8.18 -7.22
C PRO A 11 6.31 8.15 -8.74
N LYS A 12 6.09 9.32 -9.35
CA LYS A 12 5.85 9.47 -10.81
C LYS A 12 6.93 8.89 -11.72
N LYS A 13 8.14 8.65 -11.23
CA LYS A 13 9.27 8.14 -12.03
C LYS A 13 9.39 6.62 -11.96
N GLN A 14 9.39 6.04 -10.76
CA GLN A 14 9.60 4.61 -10.56
C GLN A 14 9.07 4.16 -9.20
N ALA A 15 8.19 3.18 -9.19
CA ALA A 15 7.67 2.59 -7.96
C ALA A 15 8.76 1.94 -7.12
N GLN A 16 8.64 2.08 -5.80
CA GLN A 16 9.51 1.49 -4.82
C GLN A 16 8.68 0.79 -3.75
N PHE A 17 8.91 -0.49 -3.54
CA PHE A 17 8.41 -1.19 -2.37
C PHE A 17 9.32 -0.81 -1.20
N ILE A 18 8.75 -0.16 -0.20
CA ILE A 18 9.47 0.27 1.00
C ILE A 18 8.75 -0.38 2.14
N GLU A 19 9.09 -1.64 2.36
CA GLU A 19 8.52 -2.43 3.44
C GLU A 19 9.55 -2.53 4.57
N ARG A 20 9.16 -2.13 5.77
CA ARG A 20 10.02 -2.19 6.95
C ARG A 20 9.94 -3.52 7.69
N ASP A 21 8.75 -4.13 7.72
CA ASP A 21 8.48 -5.32 8.54
C ASP A 21 8.51 -6.64 7.75
N GLY A 22 8.71 -6.58 6.43
CA GLY A 22 8.73 -7.74 5.54
C GLY A 22 7.39 -8.50 5.42
N LYS A 23 6.29 -7.99 6.00
CA LYS A 23 4.97 -8.63 6.04
C LYS A 23 4.49 -9.06 4.64
N PHE A 24 4.64 -8.22 3.63
CA PHE A 24 4.17 -8.36 2.25
C PHE A 24 5.31 -8.67 1.26
N SER A 25 6.49 -9.04 1.77
CA SER A 25 7.66 -9.28 0.93
C SER A 25 7.36 -10.42 -0.05
N GLY A 26 7.64 -10.19 -1.34
CA GLY A 26 7.31 -11.13 -2.42
C GLY A 26 5.81 -11.26 -2.75
N ARG A 27 4.93 -10.50 -2.08
CA ARG A 27 3.47 -10.48 -2.28
C ARG A 27 2.95 -9.17 -2.88
N LEU A 28 3.84 -8.19 -3.14
CA LEU A 28 3.47 -6.90 -3.72
C LEU A 28 3.65 -6.91 -5.24
N GLU A 29 2.59 -6.57 -5.95
CA GLU A 29 2.58 -6.41 -7.41
C GLU A 29 2.05 -5.03 -7.78
N LEU A 30 2.69 -4.39 -8.77
CA LEU A 30 2.23 -3.10 -9.28
C LEU A 30 1.74 -3.26 -10.72
N ASP A 31 0.47 -2.93 -10.94
CA ASP A 31 -0.05 -2.71 -12.27
C ASP A 31 0.38 -1.31 -12.76
N GLN A 32 1.30 -1.28 -13.73
CA GLN A 32 1.83 -0.04 -14.29
C GLN A 32 0.84 0.70 -15.20
N GLN A 33 -0.19 0.02 -15.72
CA GLN A 33 -1.21 0.62 -16.58
C GLN A 33 -2.23 1.40 -15.74
N THR A 34 -2.69 0.83 -14.64
CA THR A 34 -3.70 1.44 -13.77
C THR A 34 -3.11 2.20 -12.58
N GLY A 35 -1.87 1.89 -12.20
CA GLY A 35 -1.23 2.39 -10.98
C GLY A 35 -1.67 1.65 -9.71
N SER A 36 -2.33 0.49 -9.86
CA SER A 36 -2.87 -0.28 -8.73
C SER A 36 -1.78 -1.11 -8.05
N LEU A 37 -1.69 -1.01 -6.73
CA LEU A 37 -0.88 -1.89 -5.90
C LEU A 37 -1.72 -3.08 -5.46
N ASN A 38 -1.35 -4.27 -5.91
CA ASN A 38 -1.97 -5.53 -5.54
C ASN A 38 -1.13 -6.23 -4.47
N ILE A 39 -1.80 -6.75 -3.44
CA ILE A 39 -1.19 -7.62 -2.43
C ILE A 39 -1.76 -9.02 -2.67
N THR A 40 -0.90 -9.97 -3.06
CA THR A 40 -1.30 -11.35 -3.36
C THR A 40 -1.26 -12.22 -2.12
N ASN A 41 -1.93 -13.39 -2.17
CA ASN A 41 -1.94 -14.39 -1.09
C ASN A 41 -2.30 -13.78 0.29
N ILE A 42 -3.43 -13.06 0.34
CA ILE A 42 -3.97 -12.48 1.58
C ILE A 42 -4.40 -13.59 2.54
N THR A 43 -3.97 -13.48 3.79
CA THR A 43 -4.31 -14.38 4.90
C THR A 43 -5.08 -13.64 5.98
N THR A 44 -5.59 -14.36 6.98
CA THR A 44 -6.21 -13.73 8.15
C THR A 44 -5.25 -12.76 8.84
N THR A 45 -3.95 -13.03 8.91
CA THR A 45 -2.97 -12.11 9.52
C THR A 45 -2.80 -10.77 8.78
N ASP A 46 -3.32 -10.67 7.56
CA ASP A 46 -3.32 -9.45 6.76
C ASP A 46 -4.58 -8.58 7.00
N PHE A 47 -5.53 -9.00 7.84
CA PHE A 47 -6.66 -8.13 8.23
C PHE A 47 -6.16 -6.85 8.91
N GLY A 48 -6.91 -5.76 8.75
CA GLY A 48 -6.65 -4.53 9.48
C GLY A 48 -7.05 -3.27 8.72
N ASP A 49 -6.73 -2.14 9.33
CA ASP A 49 -6.93 -0.81 8.76
C ASP A 49 -5.69 -0.36 8.01
N TYR A 50 -5.90 0.04 6.75
CA TYR A 50 -4.88 0.56 5.85
C TYR A 50 -5.17 2.02 5.53
N GLU A 51 -4.12 2.79 5.28
CA GLU A 51 -4.22 4.17 4.82
C GLU A 51 -3.55 4.34 3.47
N LEU A 52 -4.30 4.86 2.50
CA LEU A 52 -3.80 5.30 1.21
C LEU A 52 -3.58 6.81 1.25
N LYS A 53 -2.33 7.23 1.07
CA LYS A 53 -1.93 8.64 0.99
C LYS A 53 -1.43 8.99 -0.41
N ILE A 54 -2.21 9.79 -1.13
CA ILE A 54 -1.85 10.30 -2.46
C ILE A 54 -1.46 11.76 -2.32
N ILE A 55 -0.20 12.07 -2.61
CA ILE A 55 0.35 13.43 -2.49
C ILE A 55 0.61 13.97 -3.89
N SER A 56 0.03 15.13 -4.18
CA SER A 56 0.34 15.94 -5.36
C SER A 56 0.71 17.36 -4.93
N SER A 57 1.22 18.17 -5.87
CA SER A 57 1.51 19.59 -5.59
C SER A 57 0.25 20.41 -5.28
N ARG A 58 -0.94 19.94 -5.67
CA ARG A 58 -2.20 20.69 -5.54
C ARG A 58 -3.08 20.18 -4.39
N PHE A 59 -2.95 18.91 -4.03
CA PHE A 59 -3.81 18.27 -3.04
C PHE A 59 -3.12 17.07 -2.40
N THR A 60 -3.56 16.74 -1.18
CA THR A 60 -3.28 15.47 -0.53
C THR A 60 -4.61 14.76 -0.30
N ILE A 61 -4.70 13.49 -0.70
CA ILE A 61 -5.83 12.61 -0.42
C ILE A 61 -5.36 11.58 0.60
N ASN A 62 -6.07 11.47 1.71
CA ASN A 62 -5.93 10.38 2.67
C ASN A 62 -7.21 9.55 2.63
N ARG A 63 -7.10 8.24 2.46
CA ARG A 63 -8.24 7.32 2.43
C ARG A 63 -7.96 6.15 3.34
N ARG A 64 -8.87 5.87 4.27
CA ARG A 64 -8.83 4.66 5.09
C ARG A 64 -9.54 3.53 4.37
N ILE A 65 -8.94 2.36 4.42
CA ILE A 65 -9.43 1.13 3.81
C ILE A 65 -9.42 0.08 4.91
N ALA A 66 -10.59 -0.44 5.27
CA ALA A 66 -10.70 -1.58 6.18
C ALA A 66 -10.69 -2.86 5.35
N VAL A 67 -9.77 -3.77 5.66
CA VAL A 67 -9.72 -5.11 5.06
C VAL A 67 -10.19 -6.11 6.09
N THR A 68 -11.35 -6.72 5.83
CA THR A 68 -11.98 -7.73 6.70
C THR A 68 -11.97 -9.08 6.01
N VAL A 69 -11.67 -10.14 6.76
CA VAL A 69 -11.89 -11.53 6.31
C VAL A 69 -13.25 -11.98 6.85
N THR A 70 -14.14 -12.42 5.96
CA THR A 70 -15.48 -12.94 6.27
C THR A 70 -15.56 -14.43 6.07
#